data_AF-A0A3B0ZXJ3-F1
#
_entry.id   AF-A0A3B0ZXJ3-F1
#
_cell.length_a   1.000
_cell.length_b   1.000
_cell.length_c   1.000
_cell.angle_alpha   90.00
_cell.angle_beta   90.00
_cell.angle_gamma   90.00
#
_symmetry.space_group_name_H-M   'P 1'
#
loop_
_entity.id
_entity.type
_entity.pdbx_description
1 polymer ?
#
loop_
_entity_poly.entity_id
_entity_poly.type
_entity_poly.pdbx_seq_one_letter_code
_entity_poly.pdbx_strand_id
1 'polypeptide(L)'
;MNLDLSSLKHTVQNNCHIADSNAAGNYTLCIYLLKMREFYRWESGYDFGDNLPNEEVGVWLRKREDLWQNMVDDDFTKLSINGNDYDPFDSDSINKTLKPQHLVYSAGYGRNTNAHFVLGVLERNEHHNGFEIIVVADEYARDLTAPPAMSQGTTIYIRREAMRRMIWEKYEQWLWDKPNNAMARALNFYDFENDLDSALTKMTDAELNSAVLHEIGEVKAFELLGESWEKMLFEMPHSKLEMMLRAIRDQLADCLSTLPVLLAQNNPASLHFYFSNLTHMRKTLSPGLMPAYEAWFTNNDISVLTDYVNKGTVHWQKICRTVLELWKADHKVHANKQIGFIENNKL
;
A
#
# COMPACT_ATOMS: atom_id res chain seq x y z
N MET A 1 25.34 14.55 -19.86
CA MET A 1 25.79 14.81 -18.47
C MET A 1 25.51 13.52 -17.71
N ASN A 2 26.52 12.91 -17.07
CA ASN A 2 26.30 11.67 -16.32
C ASN A 2 25.65 12.04 -14.98
N LEU A 3 24.51 11.44 -14.68
CA LEU A 3 23.85 11.55 -13.38
C LEU A 3 24.78 11.02 -12.28
N ASP A 4 25.00 11.81 -11.24
CA ASP A 4 25.60 11.32 -10.00
C ASP A 4 24.56 10.50 -9.22
N LEU A 5 24.42 9.25 -9.63
CA LEU A 5 23.45 8.34 -9.05
C LEU A 5 23.74 8.06 -7.57
N SER A 6 25.01 8.03 -7.16
CA SER A 6 25.38 7.79 -5.76
C SER A 6 24.90 8.92 -4.84
N SER A 7 25.13 10.17 -5.24
CA SER A 7 24.62 11.33 -4.49
C SER A 7 23.09 11.32 -4.45
N LEU A 8 22.43 11.05 -5.58
CA LEU A 8 20.97 11.02 -5.63
C LEU A 8 20.38 9.95 -4.70
N LYS A 9 20.93 8.73 -4.72
CA LYS A 9 20.53 7.64 -3.82
C LYS A 9 20.62 8.07 -2.36
N HIS A 10 21.73 8.69 -1.98
CA HIS A 10 21.95 9.16 -0.61
C HIS A 10 20.95 10.23 -0.20
N THR A 11 20.71 11.24 -1.05
CA THR A 11 19.73 12.30 -0.76
C THR A 11 18.31 11.75 -0.60
N VAL A 12 17.89 10.84 -1.49
CA VAL A 12 16.54 10.25 -1.39
C VAL A 12 16.43 9.39 -0.14
N GLN A 13 17.44 8.56 0.16
CA GLN A 13 17.44 7.73 1.36
C GLN A 13 17.45 8.57 2.65
N ASN A 14 18.12 9.73 2.65
CA ASN A 14 18.07 10.68 3.74
C ASN A 14 16.64 11.21 3.95
N ASN A 15 15.93 11.58 2.89
CA ASN A 15 14.53 11.99 2.98
C ASN A 15 13.63 10.86 3.49
N CYS A 16 13.88 9.60 3.09
CA CYS A 16 13.21 8.44 3.68
C CYS A 16 13.44 8.35 5.19
N HIS A 17 14.67 8.60 5.67
CA HIS A 17 14.99 8.56 7.10
C HIS A 17 14.34 9.69 7.89
N ILE A 18 14.25 10.90 7.34
CA ILE A 18 13.51 12.02 7.93
C ILE A 18 12.00 11.70 7.99
N ALA A 19 11.45 11.04 6.97
CA ALA A 19 10.07 10.60 6.99
C ALA A 19 9.83 9.51 8.05
N ASP A 20 10.71 8.52 8.12
CA ASP A 20 10.61 7.41 9.06
C ASP A 20 10.83 7.86 10.52
N SER A 21 11.70 8.84 10.79
CA SER A 21 11.93 9.36 12.14
C SER A 21 10.65 9.93 12.76
N ASN A 22 9.79 10.53 11.93
CA ASN A 22 8.49 11.06 12.31
C ASN A 22 7.39 9.98 12.39
N ALA A 23 7.50 8.92 11.58
CA ALA A 23 6.42 7.95 11.39
C ALA A 23 6.58 6.66 12.21
N ALA A 24 7.81 6.20 12.45
CA ALA A 24 8.10 4.85 12.95
C ALA A 24 7.56 4.61 14.37
N GLY A 25 7.50 5.64 15.21
CA GLY A 25 6.93 5.58 16.56
C GLY A 25 5.44 5.26 16.62
N ASN A 26 4.72 5.32 15.50
CA ASN A 26 3.30 4.98 15.43
C ASN A 26 3.02 3.47 15.40
N TYR A 27 4.05 2.64 15.25
CA TYR A 27 3.90 1.18 15.27
C TYR A 27 3.88 0.62 16.69
N THR A 28 3.11 -0.46 16.89
CA THR A 28 3.28 -1.27 18.11
C THR A 28 4.64 -1.97 18.06
N LEU A 29 5.23 -2.26 19.23
CA LEU A 29 6.58 -2.83 19.32
C LEU A 29 6.79 -4.06 18.44
N CYS A 30 5.85 -5.01 18.43
CA CYS A 30 5.98 -6.21 17.60
C CYS A 30 6.01 -5.90 16.10
N ILE A 31 5.14 -4.97 15.64
CA ILE A 31 5.10 -4.57 14.24
C ILE A 31 6.34 -3.76 13.86
N TYR A 32 6.78 -2.87 14.75
CA TYR A 32 8.01 -2.11 14.58
C TYR A 32 9.23 -3.03 14.39
N LEU A 33 9.42 -4.01 15.28
CA LEU A 33 10.54 -4.96 15.20
C LEU A 33 10.52 -5.81 13.93
N LEU A 34 9.35 -6.26 13.48
CA LEU A 34 9.21 -6.98 12.21
C LEU A 34 9.64 -6.11 11.02
N LYS A 35 9.16 -4.86 10.97
CA LYS A 35 9.53 -3.90 9.92
C LYS A 35 11.01 -3.57 9.94
N MET A 36 11.59 -3.35 11.12
CA MET A 36 13.01 -3.07 11.29
C MET A 36 13.88 -4.25 10.82
N ARG A 37 13.48 -5.49 11.13
CA ARG A 37 14.16 -6.68 10.65
C ARG A 37 14.15 -6.77 9.12
N GLU A 38 13.01 -6.51 8.49
CA GLU A 38 12.91 -6.53 7.02
C GLU A 38 13.67 -5.35 6.38
N PHE A 39 13.69 -4.18 7.03
CA PHE A 39 14.46 -3.04 6.55
C PHE A 39 15.96 -3.30 6.62
N TYR A 40 16.44 -3.96 7.69
CA TYR A 40 17.82 -4.45 7.77
C TYR A 40 18.15 -5.46 6.66
N ARG A 41 17.25 -6.41 6.37
CA ARG A 41 17.42 -7.38 5.28
C ARG A 41 17.67 -6.66 3.95
N TRP A 42 16.81 -5.69 3.63
CA TRP A 42 16.93 -4.88 2.42
C TRP A 42 18.25 -4.10 2.39
N GLU A 43 18.54 -3.32 3.43
CA GLU A 43 19.71 -2.42 3.42
C GLU A 43 21.03 -3.18 3.40
N SER A 44 21.07 -4.37 4.00
CA SER A 44 22.28 -5.20 4.05
C SER A 44 22.42 -6.14 2.84
N GLY A 45 21.43 -6.17 1.93
CA GLY A 45 21.47 -6.99 0.72
C GLY A 45 21.32 -8.49 0.96
N TYR A 46 20.61 -8.90 2.01
CA TYR A 46 20.29 -10.31 2.24
C TYR A 46 19.14 -10.77 1.34
N ASP A 47 19.22 -12.02 0.88
CA ASP A 47 18.18 -12.64 0.06
C ASP A 47 16.96 -13.03 0.90
N PHE A 48 15.87 -13.39 0.24
CA PHE A 48 14.69 -13.96 0.89
C PHE A 48 15.02 -15.34 1.49
N GLY A 49 14.54 -15.61 2.70
CA GLY A 49 14.83 -16.87 3.40
C GLY A 49 16.17 -16.91 4.14
N ASP A 50 17.08 -15.96 3.89
CA ASP A 50 18.33 -15.89 4.65
C ASP A 50 18.06 -15.70 6.14
N ASN A 51 18.84 -16.42 6.95
CA ASN A 51 18.85 -16.23 8.39
C ASN A 51 19.59 -14.93 8.74
N LEU A 52 18.90 -14.02 9.43
CA LEU A 52 19.48 -12.74 9.84
C LEU A 52 20.10 -12.89 11.25
N PRO A 53 21.40 -12.59 11.44
CA PRO A 53 22.02 -12.71 12.75
C PRO A 53 21.44 -11.72 13.77
N ASN A 54 20.83 -12.22 14.85
CA ASN A 54 20.14 -11.39 15.85
C ASN A 54 21.03 -10.30 16.46
N GLU A 55 22.32 -10.59 16.68
CA GLU A 55 23.27 -9.61 17.23
C GLU A 55 23.52 -8.46 16.26
N GLU A 56 23.70 -8.76 14.97
CA GLU A 56 23.91 -7.76 13.92
C GLU A 56 22.67 -6.89 13.72
N VAL A 57 21.49 -7.52 13.64
CA VAL A 57 20.20 -6.82 13.57
C VAL A 57 20.05 -5.89 14.78
N GLY A 58 20.39 -6.35 15.98
CA GLY A 58 20.30 -5.55 17.20
C GLY A 58 21.27 -4.36 17.23
N VAL A 59 22.50 -4.54 16.73
CA VAL A 59 23.48 -3.44 16.60
C VAL A 59 23.01 -2.42 15.55
N TRP A 60 22.52 -2.89 14.41
CA TRP A 60 22.01 -2.05 13.34
C TRP A 60 20.78 -1.25 13.78
N LEU A 61 19.84 -1.89 14.48
CA LEU A 61 18.61 -1.26 14.97
C LEU A 61 18.93 -0.09 15.90
N ARG A 62 19.86 -0.26 16.85
CA ARG A 62 20.29 0.83 17.73
C ARG A 62 20.88 2.00 16.96
N LYS A 63 21.76 1.72 15.97
CA LYS A 63 22.33 2.78 15.11
C LYS A 63 21.26 3.51 14.31
N ARG A 64 20.22 2.79 13.84
CA ARG A 64 19.10 3.37 13.10
C ARG A 64 18.26 4.28 13.98
N GLU A 65 17.97 3.85 15.21
CA GLU A 65 17.23 4.63 16.19
C GLU A 65 18.01 5.90 16.60
N ASP A 66 19.31 5.77 16.86
CA ASP A 66 20.19 6.91 17.17
C ASP A 66 20.23 7.91 15.99
N LEU A 67 20.25 7.42 14.75
CA LEU A 67 20.17 8.28 13.57
C LEU A 67 18.84 9.04 13.52
N TRP A 68 17.72 8.33 13.63
CA TRP A 68 16.38 8.92 13.52
C TRP A 68 16.07 9.92 14.64
N GLN A 69 16.55 9.69 15.86
CA GLN A 69 16.39 10.63 16.97
C GLN A 69 16.95 12.02 16.65
N ASN A 70 17.97 12.11 15.79
CA ASN A 70 18.60 13.36 15.40
C ASN A 70 17.98 14.00 14.15
N MET A 71 16.94 13.40 13.55
CA MET A 71 16.36 13.81 12.26
C MET A 71 14.88 14.21 12.34
N VAL A 72 14.26 14.19 13.53
CA VAL A 72 12.81 14.40 13.68
C VAL A 72 12.37 15.78 13.16
N ASP A 73 13.17 16.81 13.46
CA ASP A 73 12.89 18.21 13.11
C ASP A 73 13.58 18.67 11.82
N ASP A 74 14.19 17.75 11.06
CA ASP A 74 14.89 18.11 9.83
C ASP A 74 13.91 18.34 8.67
N ASP A 75 14.20 19.35 7.84
CA ASP A 75 13.49 19.58 6.59
C ASP A 75 13.93 18.56 5.51
N PHE A 76 12.99 18.18 4.64
CA PHE A 76 13.32 17.35 3.48
C PHE A 76 14.32 18.06 2.55
N THR A 77 15.36 17.33 2.18
CA THR A 77 16.46 17.83 1.36
C THR A 77 16.04 17.89 -0.11
N LYS A 78 16.36 19.01 -0.79
CA LYS A 78 16.18 19.17 -2.24
C LYS A 78 17.04 18.18 -3.03
N LEU A 79 16.56 17.77 -4.20
CA LEU A 79 17.30 16.86 -5.08
C LEU A 79 18.10 17.67 -6.10
N SER A 80 19.43 17.59 -6.06
CA SER A 80 20.30 18.20 -7.07
C SER A 80 20.57 17.22 -8.21
N ILE A 81 20.02 17.47 -9.40
CA ILE A 81 20.17 16.60 -10.57
C ILE A 81 20.65 17.44 -11.76
N ASN A 82 21.80 17.06 -12.33
CA ASN A 82 22.42 17.76 -13.47
C ASN A 82 22.60 19.28 -13.25
N GLY A 83 22.88 19.70 -12.01
CA GLY A 83 23.08 21.10 -11.64
C GLY A 83 21.80 21.91 -11.40
N ASN A 84 20.63 21.28 -11.45
CA ASN A 84 19.36 21.89 -11.05
C ASN A 84 18.90 21.33 -9.71
N ASP A 85 18.34 22.18 -8.86
CA ASP A 85 17.73 21.76 -7.59
C ASP A 85 16.21 21.65 -7.75
N TYR A 86 15.67 20.51 -7.32
CA TYR A 86 14.25 20.22 -7.35
C TYR A 86 13.68 20.18 -5.94
N ASP A 87 12.44 20.64 -5.80
CA ASP A 87 11.64 20.38 -4.60
C ASP A 87 11.47 18.86 -4.43
N PRO A 88 11.61 18.31 -3.21
CA PRO A 88 11.53 16.88 -2.99
C PRO A 88 10.16 16.28 -3.36
N PHE A 89 9.08 17.06 -3.43
CA PHE A 89 7.77 16.59 -3.84
C PHE A 89 7.44 16.84 -5.32
N ASP A 90 8.32 17.48 -6.09
CA ASP A 90 8.14 17.71 -7.54
C ASP A 90 8.58 16.48 -8.36
N SER A 91 7.88 15.36 -8.13
CA SER A 91 8.14 14.08 -8.81
C SER A 91 8.07 14.21 -10.34
N ASP A 92 7.20 15.08 -10.86
CA ASP A 92 7.02 15.29 -12.30
C ASP A 92 8.26 15.89 -12.95
N SER A 93 8.82 16.97 -12.39
CA SER A 93 10.01 17.61 -12.93
C SER A 93 11.25 16.74 -12.77
N ILE A 94 11.37 16.03 -11.64
CA ILE A 94 12.46 15.08 -11.40
C ILE A 94 12.42 13.94 -12.43
N ASN A 95 11.24 13.35 -12.66
CA ASN A 95 11.09 12.22 -13.57
C ASN A 95 11.31 12.55 -15.04
N LYS A 96 11.12 13.81 -15.48
CA LYS A 96 11.54 14.25 -16.82
C LYS A 96 13.04 14.03 -17.06
N THR A 97 13.84 14.07 -16.00
CA THR A 97 15.30 13.88 -16.06
C THR A 97 15.71 12.43 -15.80
N LEU A 98 14.96 11.69 -14.96
CA LEU A 98 15.29 10.32 -14.57
C LEU A 98 14.78 9.25 -15.54
N LYS A 99 13.57 9.41 -16.11
CA LYS A 99 12.96 8.41 -17.02
C LYS A 99 13.87 8.07 -18.23
N PRO A 100 14.55 9.04 -18.90
CA PRO A 100 15.50 8.73 -19.98
C PRO A 100 16.71 7.89 -19.56
N GLN A 101 16.97 7.76 -18.26
CA GLN A 101 18.06 6.99 -17.68
C GLN A 101 17.57 5.68 -17.07
N HIS A 102 16.33 5.26 -17.37
CA HIS A 102 15.68 4.09 -16.80
C HIS A 102 15.56 4.13 -15.26
N LEU A 103 15.38 5.34 -14.71
CA LEU A 103 15.15 5.58 -13.29
C LEU A 103 13.82 6.30 -13.08
N VAL A 104 13.24 6.09 -11.92
CA VAL A 104 12.02 6.79 -11.50
C VAL A 104 12.10 7.14 -10.02
N TYR A 105 11.53 8.30 -9.71
CA TYR A 105 11.39 8.83 -8.36
C TYR A 105 9.92 9.09 -8.06
N SER A 106 9.52 8.91 -6.81
CA SER A 106 8.21 9.33 -6.33
C SER A 106 8.32 9.81 -4.89
N ALA A 107 7.63 10.91 -4.60
CA ALA A 107 7.50 11.48 -3.27
C ALA A 107 6.08 11.96 -3.03
N GLY A 108 5.47 11.57 -1.91
CA GLY A 108 4.10 11.96 -1.58
C GLY A 108 3.70 11.64 -0.15
N TYR A 109 2.47 11.97 0.22
CA TYR A 109 1.95 11.75 1.56
C TYR A 109 0.96 10.58 1.58
N GLY A 110 1.21 9.64 2.49
CA GLY A 110 0.36 8.47 2.72
C GLY A 110 -0.58 8.63 3.92
N ARG A 111 -0.85 7.50 4.58
CA ARG A 111 -1.64 7.47 5.82
C ARG A 111 -0.98 8.32 6.90
N ASN A 112 -1.79 8.93 7.76
CA ASN A 112 -1.32 9.83 8.83
C ASN A 112 -0.47 11.00 8.33
N THR A 113 -0.60 11.39 7.05
CA THR A 113 0.25 12.42 6.42
C THR A 113 1.75 12.11 6.48
N ASN A 114 2.11 10.84 6.62
CA ASN A 114 3.50 10.41 6.56
C ASN A 114 4.03 10.61 5.14
N ALA A 115 5.16 11.28 4.99
CA ALA A 115 5.84 11.36 3.71
C ALA A 115 6.40 9.99 3.33
N HIS A 116 6.47 9.74 2.02
CA HIS A 116 7.03 8.53 1.44
C HIS A 116 7.90 8.90 0.27
N PHE A 117 9.10 8.33 0.22
CA PHE A 117 10.06 8.56 -0.85
C PHE A 117 10.52 7.22 -1.44
N VAL A 118 10.72 7.22 -2.75
CA VAL A 118 11.34 6.09 -3.45
C VAL A 118 12.15 6.58 -4.64
N LEU A 119 13.30 5.95 -4.84
CA LEU A 119 14.08 6.02 -6.06
C LEU A 119 14.37 4.60 -6.50
N GLY A 120 14.15 4.28 -7.77
CA GLY A 120 14.42 2.94 -8.26
C GLY A 120 14.51 2.84 -9.77
N VAL A 121 14.64 1.60 -10.25
CA VAL A 121 14.72 1.28 -11.67
C VAL A 121 13.33 1.36 -12.29
N LEU A 122 13.20 2.12 -13.37
CA LEU A 122 11.98 2.16 -14.17
C LEU A 122 11.88 0.87 -15.00
N GLU A 123 10.95 0.00 -14.62
CA GLU A 123 10.71 -1.25 -15.34
C GLU A 123 9.65 -1.07 -16.42
N ARG A 124 8.52 -0.46 -16.06
CA ARG A 124 7.36 -0.28 -16.94
C ARG A 124 6.80 1.12 -16.78
N ASN A 125 6.42 1.73 -17.91
CA ASN A 125 5.63 2.95 -17.96
C ASN A 125 4.54 2.78 -19.03
N GLU A 126 3.28 2.76 -18.63
CA GLU A 126 2.14 2.55 -19.53
C GLU A 126 1.00 3.50 -19.19
N HIS A 127 0.13 3.76 -20.15
CA HIS A 127 -1.07 4.57 -19.93
C HIS A 127 -2.32 3.70 -20.01
N HIS A 128 -3.22 3.82 -19.04
CA HIS A 128 -4.46 3.07 -18.98
C HIS A 128 -5.61 3.95 -18.48
N ASN A 129 -6.68 4.11 -19.28
CA ASN A 129 -7.88 4.88 -18.92
C ASN A 129 -7.61 6.28 -18.34
N GLY A 130 -6.61 6.99 -18.87
CA GLY A 130 -6.23 8.33 -18.40
C GLY A 130 -5.23 8.34 -17.24
N PHE A 131 -4.76 7.18 -16.79
CA PHE A 131 -3.71 7.05 -15.76
C PHE A 131 -2.36 6.69 -16.37
N GLU A 132 -1.28 7.29 -15.86
CA GLU A 132 0.08 6.81 -16.07
C GLU A 132 0.40 5.77 -14.98
N ILE A 133 0.68 4.53 -15.37
CA ILE A 133 1.08 3.46 -14.46
C ILE A 133 2.58 3.25 -14.60
N ILE A 134 3.31 3.46 -13.52
CA ILE A 134 4.76 3.32 -13.45
C ILE A 134 5.09 2.17 -12.50
N VAL A 135 5.84 1.19 -12.99
CA VAL A 135 6.36 0.10 -12.17
C VAL A 135 7.84 0.32 -11.88
N VAL A 136 8.15 0.42 -10.59
CA VAL A 136 9.50 0.46 -10.04
C VAL A 136 9.94 -0.98 -9.76
N ALA A 137 11.04 -1.41 -10.37
CA ALA A 137 11.62 -2.74 -10.10
C ALA A 137 12.42 -2.72 -8.79
N ASP A 138 13.74 -2.53 -8.89
CA ASP A 138 14.64 -2.47 -7.75
C ASP A 138 14.64 -1.08 -7.11
N GLU A 139 14.63 -1.04 -5.79
CA GLU A 139 14.61 0.18 -5.01
C GLU A 139 16.01 0.53 -4.54
N TYR A 140 16.49 1.70 -4.94
CA TYR A 140 17.76 2.25 -4.50
C TYR A 140 17.65 3.08 -3.23
N ALA A 141 16.45 3.56 -2.93
CA ALA A 141 16.11 4.22 -1.67
C ALA A 141 14.66 3.93 -1.33
N ARG A 142 14.38 3.66 -0.06
CA ARG A 142 13.02 3.40 0.44
C ARG A 142 12.84 3.75 1.90
N ASP A 143 11.60 4.01 2.27
CA ASP A 143 11.17 4.12 3.66
C ASP A 143 10.98 2.73 4.31
N LEU A 144 10.92 2.72 5.65
CA LEU A 144 10.58 1.56 6.49
C LEU A 144 9.24 0.94 6.09
N THR A 145 8.24 1.79 5.79
CA THR A 145 6.88 1.33 5.50
C THR A 145 6.74 0.75 4.09
N ALA A 146 7.38 1.37 3.09
CA ALA A 146 7.38 1.02 1.67
C ALA A 146 6.03 0.46 1.15
N PRO A 147 4.98 1.29 1.00
CA PRO A 147 3.71 0.83 0.43
C PRO A 147 3.92 0.30 -1.01
N PRO A 148 3.39 -0.88 -1.38
CA PRO A 148 3.58 -1.45 -2.73
C PRO A 148 2.93 -0.67 -3.87
N ALA A 149 1.96 0.19 -3.56
CA ALA A 149 1.26 1.01 -4.54
C ALA A 149 0.91 2.37 -3.92
N MET A 150 0.94 3.42 -4.75
CA MET A 150 0.55 4.77 -4.37
C MET A 150 0.11 5.57 -5.60
N SER A 151 -1.05 6.22 -5.50
CA SER A 151 -1.54 7.18 -6.49
C SER A 151 -1.13 8.61 -6.17
N GLN A 152 -0.74 9.37 -7.21
CA GLN A 152 -0.43 10.79 -7.18
C GLN A 152 -1.12 11.49 -8.35
N GLY A 153 -2.25 12.14 -8.09
CA GLY A 153 -3.07 12.71 -9.16
C GLY A 153 -3.53 11.62 -10.14
N THR A 154 -3.00 11.62 -11.36
CA THR A 154 -3.30 10.61 -12.39
C THR A 154 -2.15 9.63 -12.63
N THR A 155 -1.13 9.65 -11.78
CA THR A 155 0.01 8.73 -11.86
C THR A 155 -0.06 7.71 -10.74
N ILE A 156 0.04 6.42 -11.09
CA ILE A 156 0.04 5.29 -10.16
C ILE A 156 1.45 4.72 -10.14
N TYR A 157 2.10 4.77 -8.98
CA TYR A 157 3.39 4.14 -8.74
C TYR A 157 3.19 2.78 -8.11
N ILE A 158 3.67 1.73 -8.77
CA ILE A 158 3.67 0.36 -8.27
C ILE A 158 5.12 -0.04 -8.00
N ARG A 159 5.39 -0.55 -6.81
CA ARG A 159 6.73 -0.90 -6.32
C ARG A 159 6.87 -2.41 -6.25
N ARG A 160 7.51 -3.02 -7.26
CA ARG A 160 7.68 -4.47 -7.37
C ARG A 160 8.44 -5.04 -6.19
N GLU A 161 9.58 -4.45 -5.84
CA GLU A 161 10.36 -4.95 -4.72
C GLU A 161 9.59 -4.86 -3.40
N ALA A 162 8.89 -3.74 -3.15
CA ALA A 162 8.01 -3.61 -1.98
C ALA A 162 6.88 -4.64 -1.97
N MET A 163 6.23 -4.92 -3.11
CA MET A 163 5.21 -5.98 -3.24
C MET A 163 5.79 -7.35 -2.91
N ARG A 164 6.96 -7.67 -3.48
CA ARG A 164 7.67 -8.94 -3.26
C ARG A 164 8.01 -9.15 -1.80
N ARG A 165 8.53 -8.11 -1.13
CA ARG A 165 8.85 -8.12 0.30
C ARG A 165 7.60 -8.25 1.16
N MET A 166 6.51 -7.57 0.81
CA MET A 166 5.22 -7.72 1.50
C MET A 166 4.72 -9.17 1.41
N ILE A 167 4.78 -9.81 0.24
CA ILE A 167 4.39 -11.21 0.06
C ILE A 167 5.29 -12.13 0.90
N TRP A 168 6.60 -11.88 0.92
CA TRP A 168 7.54 -12.60 1.78
C TRP A 168 7.18 -12.47 3.26
N GLU A 169 6.93 -11.26 3.77
CA GLU A 169 6.51 -11.04 5.16
C GLU A 169 5.23 -11.81 5.50
N LYS A 170 4.27 -11.87 4.57
CA LYS A 170 3.03 -12.65 4.72
C LYS A 170 3.29 -14.15 4.77
N TYR A 171 4.22 -14.63 3.95
CA TYR A 171 4.63 -16.03 3.96
C TYR A 171 5.38 -16.39 5.25
N GLU A 172 6.35 -15.59 5.70
CA GLU A 172 7.04 -15.78 6.99
C GLU A 172 6.04 -15.83 8.16
N GLN A 173 5.06 -14.92 8.19
CA GLN A 173 4.01 -14.93 9.20
C GLN A 173 3.15 -16.20 9.14
N TRP A 174 2.80 -16.67 7.93
CA TRP A 174 2.03 -17.89 7.76
C TRP A 174 2.79 -19.13 8.21
N LEU A 175 4.12 -19.19 8.02
CA LEU A 175 4.95 -20.32 8.41
C LEU A 175 4.94 -20.63 9.92
N TRP A 176 4.56 -19.67 10.77
CA TRP A 176 4.55 -19.86 12.23
C TRP A 176 3.56 -20.93 12.68
N ASP A 177 2.33 -20.88 12.14
CA ASP A 177 1.23 -21.77 12.54
C ASP A 177 0.66 -22.59 11.36
N LYS A 178 1.03 -22.25 10.12
CA LYS A 178 0.51 -22.79 8.86
C LYS A 178 -1.03 -22.97 8.86
N PRO A 179 -1.81 -21.94 9.25
CA PRO A 179 -3.26 -22.07 9.36
C PRO A 179 -3.90 -22.37 8.00
N ASN A 180 -4.89 -23.25 7.97
CA ASN A 180 -5.69 -23.53 6.79
C ASN A 180 -6.72 -22.42 6.54
N ASN A 181 -6.30 -21.32 5.92
CA ASN A 181 -7.09 -20.13 5.67
C ASN A 181 -6.90 -19.61 4.22
N ALA A 182 -7.45 -18.43 3.92
CA ALA A 182 -7.30 -17.79 2.60
C ALA A 182 -5.83 -17.62 2.16
N MET A 183 -4.90 -17.37 3.10
CA MET A 183 -3.47 -17.27 2.77
C MET A 183 -2.93 -18.62 2.33
N ALA A 184 -3.20 -19.70 3.08
CA ALA A 184 -2.79 -21.06 2.66
C ALA A 184 -3.33 -21.40 1.26
N ARG A 185 -4.59 -21.06 0.98
CA ARG A 185 -5.20 -21.28 -0.33
C ARG A 185 -4.51 -20.49 -1.44
N ALA A 186 -4.08 -19.26 -1.19
CA ALA A 186 -3.31 -18.47 -2.16
C ALA A 186 -1.90 -19.05 -2.38
N LEU A 187 -1.20 -19.39 -1.29
CA LEU A 187 0.16 -19.93 -1.34
C LEU A 187 0.23 -21.27 -2.08
N ASN A 188 -0.80 -22.11 -2.00
CA ASN A 188 -0.86 -23.40 -2.69
C ASN A 188 -0.82 -23.31 -4.23
N PHE A 189 -0.95 -22.12 -4.83
CA PHE A 189 -0.78 -21.90 -6.27
C PHE A 189 0.70 -21.72 -6.67
N TYR A 190 1.61 -21.62 -5.71
CA TYR A 190 3.03 -21.32 -5.93
C TYR A 190 3.93 -22.26 -5.11
N ASP A 191 5.09 -22.62 -5.66
CA ASP A 191 5.99 -23.60 -5.05
C ASP A 191 6.98 -22.95 -4.06
N PHE A 192 6.45 -22.39 -2.97
CA PHE A 192 7.27 -21.74 -1.92
C PHE A 192 8.19 -22.70 -1.16
N GLU A 193 7.96 -24.01 -1.25
CA GLU A 193 8.75 -25.03 -0.54
C GLU A 193 10.02 -25.43 -1.30
N ASN A 194 9.94 -25.57 -2.63
CA ASN A 194 11.08 -26.02 -3.43
C ASN A 194 11.73 -24.90 -4.27
N ASP A 195 11.01 -23.82 -4.55
CA ASP A 195 11.50 -22.70 -5.39
C ASP A 195 10.95 -21.35 -4.90
N LEU A 196 11.46 -20.90 -3.76
CA LEU A 196 11.05 -19.65 -3.11
C LEU A 196 11.17 -18.45 -4.04
N ASP A 197 12.27 -18.31 -4.77
CA ASP A 197 12.53 -17.16 -5.63
C ASP A 197 11.51 -17.08 -6.78
N SER A 198 11.27 -18.21 -7.48
CA SER A 198 10.27 -18.28 -8.55
C SER A 198 8.85 -18.10 -8.02
N ALA A 199 8.52 -18.68 -6.87
CA ALA A 199 7.21 -18.53 -6.23
C ALA A 199 6.92 -17.07 -5.88
N LEU A 200 7.87 -16.39 -5.23
CA LEU A 200 7.77 -14.96 -4.94
C LEU A 200 7.62 -14.13 -6.22
N THR A 201 8.41 -14.42 -7.25
CA THR A 201 8.36 -13.68 -8.53
C THR A 201 6.98 -13.83 -9.20
N LYS A 202 6.49 -15.07 -9.36
CA LYS A 202 5.19 -15.34 -9.99
C LYS A 202 4.03 -14.72 -9.20
N MET A 203 4.05 -14.85 -7.87
CA MET A 203 3.01 -14.26 -7.03
C MET A 203 3.08 -12.73 -7.06
N THR A 204 4.28 -12.14 -7.07
CA THR A 204 4.46 -10.69 -7.23
C THR A 204 3.85 -10.23 -8.55
N ASP A 205 4.18 -10.87 -9.67
CA ASP A 205 3.65 -10.49 -10.99
C ASP A 205 2.12 -10.54 -11.05
N ALA A 206 1.51 -11.54 -10.41
CA ALA A 206 0.06 -11.64 -10.30
C ALA A 206 -0.53 -10.50 -9.45
N GLU A 207 0.04 -10.23 -8.28
CA GLU A 207 -0.53 -9.27 -7.32
C GLU A 207 -0.22 -7.80 -7.64
N LEU A 208 0.78 -7.52 -8.49
CA LEU A 208 0.96 -6.18 -9.06
C LEU A 208 -0.28 -5.73 -9.83
N ASN A 209 -0.93 -6.64 -10.57
CA ASN A 209 -2.18 -6.33 -11.25
C ASN A 209 -3.31 -6.05 -10.25
N SER A 210 -3.43 -6.85 -9.19
CA SER A 210 -4.40 -6.60 -8.11
C SER A 210 -4.22 -5.21 -7.49
N ALA A 211 -2.97 -4.78 -7.27
CA ALA A 211 -2.66 -3.46 -6.74
C ALA A 211 -3.05 -2.34 -7.72
N VAL A 212 -2.71 -2.47 -9.01
CA VAL A 212 -3.16 -1.51 -10.05
C VAL A 212 -4.68 -1.38 -10.07
N LEU A 213 -5.41 -2.50 -9.96
CA LEU A 213 -6.87 -2.48 -9.94
C LEU A 213 -7.43 -1.75 -8.71
N HIS A 214 -6.78 -1.90 -7.55
CA HIS A 214 -7.15 -1.18 -6.32
C HIS A 214 -6.97 0.34 -6.50
N GLU A 215 -5.82 0.78 -7.00
CA GLU A 215 -5.53 2.19 -7.25
C GLU A 215 -6.52 2.79 -8.27
N ILE A 216 -6.84 2.08 -9.36
CA ILE A 216 -7.91 2.48 -10.29
C ILE A 216 -9.26 2.62 -9.58
N GLY A 217 -9.54 1.71 -8.64
CA GLY A 217 -10.73 1.78 -7.79
C GLY A 217 -10.76 3.02 -6.91
N GLU A 218 -9.63 3.37 -6.29
CA GLU A 218 -9.50 4.58 -5.47
C GLU A 218 -9.75 5.84 -6.30
N VAL A 219 -9.24 5.90 -7.54
CA VAL A 219 -9.50 7.05 -8.40
C VAL A 219 -10.98 7.12 -8.80
N LYS A 220 -11.62 6.01 -9.18
CA LYS A 220 -13.07 6.01 -9.43
C LYS A 220 -13.85 6.47 -8.20
N ALA A 221 -13.43 6.10 -7.00
CA ALA A 221 -14.03 6.59 -5.77
C ALA A 221 -13.80 8.10 -5.60
N PHE A 222 -12.61 8.61 -5.93
CA PHE A 222 -12.31 10.05 -5.94
C PHE A 222 -13.20 10.81 -6.93
N GLU A 223 -13.40 10.33 -8.15
CA GLU A 223 -14.31 10.96 -9.13
C GLU A 223 -15.76 11.07 -8.60
N LEU A 224 -16.19 10.12 -7.77
CA LEU A 224 -17.53 10.09 -7.18
C LEU A 224 -17.69 10.99 -5.95
N LEU A 225 -16.60 11.25 -5.21
CA LEU A 225 -16.61 11.90 -3.88
C LEU A 225 -15.96 13.29 -3.89
N GLY A 226 -15.01 13.52 -4.78
CA GLY A 226 -14.25 14.75 -4.98
C GLY A 226 -13.30 15.09 -3.84
N GLU A 227 -12.61 16.23 -3.98
CA GLU A 227 -11.62 16.74 -3.00
C GLU A 227 -12.15 16.91 -1.58
N SER A 228 -13.47 17.07 -1.41
CA SER A 228 -14.08 17.18 -0.08
C SER A 228 -13.83 15.94 0.78
N TRP A 229 -13.67 14.77 0.16
CA TRP A 229 -13.36 13.54 0.88
C TRP A 229 -11.98 13.59 1.53
N GLU A 230 -10.96 14.01 0.77
CA GLU A 230 -9.60 14.13 1.28
C GLU A 230 -9.48 15.24 2.34
N LYS A 231 -10.21 16.36 2.17
CA LYS A 231 -10.32 17.40 3.21
C LYS A 231 -10.92 16.86 4.52
N MET A 232 -11.99 16.07 4.43
CA MET A 232 -12.60 15.42 5.60
C MET A 232 -11.63 14.47 6.31
N LEU A 233 -10.85 13.67 5.56
CA LEU A 233 -9.83 12.79 6.15
C LEU A 233 -8.72 13.60 6.84
N PHE A 234 -8.27 14.70 6.24
CA PHE A 234 -7.20 15.55 6.77
C PHE A 234 -7.58 16.27 8.07
N GLU A 235 -8.86 16.61 8.26
CA GLU A 235 -9.34 17.26 9.49
C GLU A 235 -9.46 16.31 10.69
N MET A 236 -9.33 14.99 10.50
CA MET A 236 -9.58 13.99 11.54
C MET A 236 -8.46 12.94 11.69
N PRO A 237 -7.18 13.34 11.70
CA PRO A 237 -6.08 12.38 11.69
C PRO A 237 -6.08 11.53 12.96
N HIS A 238 -5.71 10.25 12.83
CA HIS A 238 -5.55 9.31 13.95
C HIS A 238 -6.85 9.00 14.73
N SER A 239 -8.01 9.15 14.09
CA SER A 239 -9.31 8.89 14.73
C SER A 239 -9.91 7.54 14.30
N LYS A 240 -10.73 6.94 15.17
CA LYS A 240 -11.55 5.76 14.80
C LYS A 240 -12.37 6.04 13.53
N LEU A 241 -12.90 7.26 13.41
CA LEU A 241 -13.67 7.67 12.25
C LEU A 241 -12.81 7.66 10.98
N GLU A 242 -11.60 8.22 10.99
CA GLU A 242 -10.68 8.17 9.85
C GLU A 242 -10.41 6.74 9.38
N MET A 243 -10.16 5.81 10.31
CA MET A 243 -9.99 4.39 9.99
C MET A 243 -11.24 3.78 9.32
N MET A 244 -12.43 4.14 9.80
CA MET A 244 -13.70 3.68 9.23
C MET A 244 -13.97 4.29 7.85
N LEU A 245 -13.69 5.59 7.68
CA LEU A 245 -13.82 6.31 6.41
C LEU A 245 -12.93 5.68 5.33
N ARG A 246 -11.65 5.46 5.64
CA ARG A 246 -10.74 4.75 4.73
C ARG A 246 -11.28 3.36 4.39
N ALA A 247 -11.70 2.59 5.39
CA ALA A 247 -12.23 1.25 5.14
C ALA A 247 -13.46 1.24 4.22
N ILE A 248 -14.41 2.16 4.36
CA ILE A 248 -15.57 2.21 3.44
C ILE A 248 -15.19 2.71 2.04
N ARG A 249 -14.20 3.62 1.91
CA ARG A 249 -13.66 4.03 0.62
C ARG A 249 -12.96 2.86 -0.07
N ASP A 250 -12.11 2.12 0.64
CA ASP A 250 -11.39 0.95 0.10
C ASP A 250 -12.38 -0.15 -0.33
N GLN A 251 -13.49 -0.33 0.40
CA GLN A 251 -14.57 -1.23 0.00
C GLN A 251 -15.25 -0.78 -1.29
N LEU A 252 -15.54 0.52 -1.42
CA LEU A 252 -16.08 1.09 -2.65
C LEU A 252 -15.11 0.93 -3.82
N ALA A 253 -13.83 1.28 -3.63
CA ALA A 253 -12.78 1.15 -4.62
C ALA A 253 -12.67 -0.29 -5.15
N ASP A 254 -12.61 -1.27 -4.25
CA ASP A 254 -12.51 -2.67 -4.63
C ASP A 254 -13.78 -3.19 -5.31
N CYS A 255 -14.97 -2.70 -4.93
CA CYS A 255 -16.22 -3.04 -5.62
C CYS A 255 -16.33 -2.39 -7.02
N LEU A 256 -15.70 -1.24 -7.25
CA LEU A 256 -15.70 -0.54 -8.54
C LEU A 256 -14.67 -1.07 -9.56
N SER A 257 -13.65 -1.80 -9.09
CA SER A 257 -12.50 -2.17 -9.91
C SER A 257 -11.94 -3.55 -9.58
N THR A 258 -11.28 -3.71 -8.42
CA THR A 258 -10.54 -4.92 -8.04
C THR A 258 -11.37 -6.20 -8.15
N LEU A 259 -12.45 -6.30 -7.38
CA LEU A 259 -13.24 -7.51 -7.29
C LEU A 259 -13.98 -7.85 -8.60
N PRO A 260 -14.64 -6.91 -9.30
CA PRO A 260 -15.24 -7.20 -10.59
C PRO A 260 -14.28 -7.81 -11.60
N VAL A 261 -13.05 -7.27 -11.69
CA VAL A 261 -12.05 -7.75 -12.66
C VAL A 261 -11.50 -9.11 -12.25
N LEU A 262 -11.15 -9.31 -10.98
CA LEU A 262 -10.66 -10.61 -10.49
C LEU A 262 -11.70 -11.73 -10.66
N LEU A 263 -12.99 -11.42 -10.45
CA LEU A 263 -14.09 -12.36 -10.67
C LEU A 263 -14.27 -12.66 -12.17
N ALA A 264 -14.25 -11.64 -13.03
CA ALA A 264 -14.39 -11.82 -14.47
C ALA A 264 -13.25 -12.64 -15.10
N GLN A 265 -12.04 -12.48 -14.56
CA GLN A 265 -10.86 -13.26 -14.99
C GLN A 265 -10.84 -14.69 -14.42
N ASN A 266 -11.72 -15.00 -13.46
CA ASN A 266 -11.71 -16.25 -12.71
C ASN A 266 -10.32 -16.60 -12.17
N ASN A 267 -9.69 -15.65 -11.47
CA ASN A 267 -8.35 -15.79 -10.91
C ASN A 267 -8.43 -16.16 -9.40
N PRO A 268 -8.51 -17.47 -9.06
CA PRO A 268 -8.66 -17.90 -7.67
C PRO A 268 -7.46 -17.55 -6.79
N ALA A 269 -6.23 -17.57 -7.32
CA ALA A 269 -5.03 -17.27 -6.56
C ALA A 269 -5.07 -15.85 -5.99
N SER A 270 -5.33 -14.85 -6.84
CA SER A 270 -5.42 -13.44 -6.43
C SER A 270 -6.68 -13.14 -5.62
N LEU A 271 -7.80 -13.84 -5.87
CA LEU A 271 -8.96 -13.75 -4.98
C LEU A 271 -8.60 -14.24 -3.57
N HIS A 272 -8.00 -15.41 -3.42
CA HIS A 272 -7.56 -15.89 -2.11
C HIS A 272 -6.60 -14.92 -1.43
N PHE A 273 -5.63 -14.37 -2.18
CA PHE A 273 -4.70 -13.38 -1.64
C PHE A 273 -5.40 -12.09 -1.19
N TYR A 274 -6.32 -11.56 -1.99
CA TYR A 274 -7.16 -10.40 -1.62
C TYR A 274 -7.89 -10.64 -0.29
N PHE A 275 -8.62 -11.75 -0.16
CA PHE A 275 -9.38 -12.07 1.06
C PHE A 275 -8.48 -12.35 2.27
N SER A 276 -7.26 -12.87 2.05
CA SER A 276 -6.28 -13.06 3.10
C SER A 276 -5.75 -11.73 3.69
N ASN A 277 -5.73 -10.67 2.88
CA ASN A 277 -5.22 -9.35 3.26
C ASN A 277 -6.30 -8.35 3.73
N LEU A 278 -7.56 -8.77 3.81
CA LEU A 278 -8.63 -7.94 4.36
C LEU A 278 -8.35 -7.55 5.82
N THR A 279 -8.32 -6.23 6.07
CA THR A 279 -8.12 -5.68 7.40
C THR A 279 -9.30 -6.00 8.32
N HIS A 280 -9.07 -5.98 9.63
CA HIS A 280 -10.14 -6.20 10.61
C HIS A 280 -11.28 -5.19 10.43
N MET A 281 -10.98 -3.91 10.20
CA MET A 281 -12.01 -2.88 9.99
C MET A 281 -12.88 -3.21 8.77
N ARG A 282 -12.25 -3.61 7.66
CA ARG A 282 -12.98 -4.01 6.45
C ARG A 282 -13.88 -5.22 6.68
N LYS A 283 -13.42 -6.24 7.42
CA LYS A 283 -14.23 -7.41 7.79
C LYS A 283 -15.40 -7.03 8.71
N THR A 284 -15.16 -6.15 9.69
CA THR A 284 -16.17 -5.70 10.65
C THR A 284 -17.27 -4.85 10.01
N LEU A 285 -16.93 -4.03 9.02
CA LEU A 285 -17.89 -3.23 8.28
C LEU A 285 -18.64 -4.05 7.22
N SER A 286 -18.02 -5.14 6.74
CA SER A 286 -18.47 -5.94 5.62
C SER A 286 -18.78 -7.39 6.05
N PRO A 287 -19.65 -7.64 7.07
CA PRO A 287 -19.84 -8.98 7.64
C PRO A 287 -20.34 -10.03 6.65
N GLY A 288 -21.01 -9.64 5.55
CA GLY A 288 -21.44 -10.56 4.50
C GLY A 288 -20.34 -11.01 3.53
N LEU A 289 -19.20 -10.30 3.51
CA LEU A 289 -18.13 -10.51 2.52
C LEU A 289 -17.37 -11.84 2.71
N MET A 290 -16.95 -12.16 3.94
CA MET A 290 -16.25 -13.42 4.22
C MET A 290 -17.16 -14.65 4.03
N PRO A 291 -18.44 -14.65 4.49
CA PRO A 291 -19.38 -15.72 4.16
C PRO A 291 -19.56 -15.93 2.65
N ALA A 292 -19.65 -14.85 1.86
CA ALA A 292 -19.75 -14.96 0.40
C ALA A 292 -18.50 -15.61 -0.23
N TYR A 293 -17.31 -15.26 0.28
CA TYR A 293 -16.05 -15.90 -0.12
C TYR A 293 -15.99 -17.39 0.22
N GLU A 294 -16.38 -17.79 1.42
CA GLU A 294 -16.37 -19.21 1.80
C GLU A 294 -17.43 -20.01 1.03
N ALA A 295 -18.57 -19.41 0.71
CA ALA A 295 -19.59 -20.03 -0.14
C ALA A 295 -19.06 -20.23 -1.58
N TRP A 296 -18.38 -19.24 -2.15
CA TRP A 296 -17.70 -19.37 -3.44
C TRP A 296 -16.68 -20.51 -3.40
N PHE A 297 -15.82 -20.56 -2.39
CA PHE A 297 -14.82 -21.62 -2.28
C PHE A 297 -15.45 -23.01 -2.12
N THR A 298 -16.47 -23.15 -1.28
CA THR A 298 -17.08 -24.45 -0.95
C THR A 298 -17.91 -25.00 -2.11
N ASN A 299 -18.65 -24.12 -2.80
CA ASN A 299 -19.62 -24.52 -3.82
C ASN A 299 -19.11 -24.28 -5.26
N ASN A 300 -17.94 -23.66 -5.41
CA ASN A 300 -17.40 -23.18 -6.68
C ASN A 300 -18.38 -22.27 -7.44
N ASP A 301 -19.20 -21.50 -6.71
CA ASP A 301 -20.22 -20.62 -7.26
C ASP A 301 -19.78 -19.16 -7.18
N ILE A 302 -19.28 -18.65 -8.31
CA ILE A 302 -18.79 -17.26 -8.41
C ILE A 302 -19.91 -16.23 -8.28
N SER A 303 -21.16 -16.62 -8.58
CA SER A 303 -22.30 -15.71 -8.58
C SER A 303 -22.56 -15.10 -7.19
N VAL A 304 -22.27 -15.84 -6.12
CA VAL A 304 -22.41 -15.37 -4.73
C VAL A 304 -21.51 -14.16 -4.46
N LEU A 305 -20.26 -14.19 -4.93
CA LEU A 305 -19.34 -13.06 -4.80
C LEU A 305 -19.72 -11.92 -5.76
N THR A 306 -20.09 -12.23 -7.00
CA THR A 306 -20.53 -11.22 -7.98
C THR A 306 -21.75 -10.44 -7.46
N ASP A 307 -22.73 -11.13 -6.87
CA ASP A 307 -23.91 -10.50 -6.27
C ASP A 307 -23.54 -9.62 -5.08
N TYR A 308 -22.60 -10.07 -4.24
CA TYR A 308 -22.09 -9.25 -3.13
C TYR A 308 -21.43 -7.97 -3.66
N VAL A 309 -20.56 -8.08 -4.66
CA VAL A 309 -19.84 -6.93 -5.26
C VAL A 309 -20.80 -5.93 -5.91
N ASN A 310 -21.82 -6.42 -6.62
CA ASN A 310 -22.85 -5.55 -7.22
C ASN A 310 -23.63 -4.78 -6.15
N LYS A 311 -24.05 -5.46 -5.07
CA LYS A 311 -24.70 -4.81 -3.92
C LYS A 311 -23.76 -3.85 -3.21
N GLY A 312 -22.51 -4.25 -3.02
CA GLY A 312 -21.45 -3.49 -2.38
C GLY A 312 -21.16 -2.17 -3.08
N THR A 313 -21.11 -2.17 -4.42
CA THR A 313 -20.92 -0.96 -5.22
C THR A 313 -21.95 0.11 -4.88
N VAL A 314 -23.25 -0.25 -4.94
CA VAL A 314 -24.34 0.67 -4.65
C VAL A 314 -24.36 1.09 -3.17
N HIS A 315 -24.16 0.12 -2.28
CA HIS A 315 -24.19 0.33 -0.84
C HIS A 315 -23.07 1.26 -0.38
N TRP A 316 -21.81 0.93 -0.66
CA TRP A 316 -20.66 1.70 -0.20
C TRP A 316 -20.63 3.10 -0.79
N GLN A 317 -21.04 3.26 -2.06
CA GLN A 317 -21.19 4.58 -2.67
C GLN A 317 -22.21 5.45 -1.90
N LYS A 318 -23.36 4.87 -1.53
CA LYS A 318 -24.36 5.57 -0.72
C LYS A 318 -23.80 5.96 0.64
N ILE A 319 -23.11 5.05 1.33
CA ILE A 319 -22.56 5.33 2.67
C ILE A 319 -21.49 6.42 2.61
N CYS A 320 -20.53 6.34 1.66
CA CYS A 320 -19.52 7.39 1.48
C CYS A 320 -20.16 8.76 1.21
N ARG A 321 -21.16 8.84 0.32
CA ARG A 321 -21.86 10.10 0.02
C ARG A 321 -22.58 10.66 1.24
N THR A 322 -23.35 9.84 1.95
CA THR A 322 -24.08 10.31 3.14
C THR A 322 -23.15 10.79 4.25
N VAL A 323 -22.03 10.10 4.48
CA VAL A 323 -21.06 10.53 5.51
C VAL A 323 -20.38 11.84 5.12
N LEU A 324 -20.10 12.04 3.83
CA LEU A 324 -19.56 13.29 3.31
C LEU A 324 -20.57 14.45 3.42
N GLU A 325 -21.84 14.21 3.13
CA GLU A 325 -22.93 15.20 3.32
C GLU A 325 -23.09 15.58 4.80
N LEU A 326 -23.01 14.60 5.71
CA LEU A 326 -23.05 14.85 7.15
C LEU A 326 -21.90 15.75 7.61
N TRP A 327 -20.69 15.55 7.08
CA TRP A 327 -19.54 16.40 7.38
C TRP A 327 -19.70 17.82 6.83
N LYS A 328 -20.19 17.97 5.58
CA LYS A 328 -20.41 19.29 4.97
C LYS A 328 -21.45 20.13 5.72
N ALA A 329 -22.47 19.49 6.29
CA ALA A 329 -23.56 20.17 6.99
C ALA A 329 -23.13 20.82 8.32
N ASP A 330 -22.14 20.27 9.02
CA ASP A 330 -21.60 20.84 10.27
C ASP A 330 -20.16 20.36 10.50
N HIS A 331 -19.18 21.23 10.21
CA HIS A 331 -17.75 20.89 10.27
C HIS A 331 -17.24 20.63 11.70
N LYS A 332 -18.00 21.01 12.74
CA LYS A 332 -17.51 20.99 14.14
C LYS A 332 -18.09 19.91 15.02
N VAL A 333 -19.14 19.21 14.60
CA VAL A 333 -19.81 18.23 15.46
C VAL A 333 -20.37 17.15 14.57
N HIS A 334 -19.86 15.91 14.68
CA HIS A 334 -20.61 14.64 14.47
C HIS A 334 -19.74 13.39 14.29
N ALA A 335 -18.48 13.34 14.74
CA ALA A 335 -17.68 12.11 14.63
C ALA A 335 -18.43 10.86 15.16
N ASN A 336 -19.10 10.97 16.32
CA ASN A 336 -19.93 9.90 16.89
C ASN A 336 -21.17 9.58 16.05
N LYS A 337 -21.79 10.58 15.38
CA LYS A 337 -22.95 10.37 14.52
C LYS A 337 -22.54 9.67 13.21
N GLN A 338 -21.40 10.04 12.63
CA GLN A 338 -20.84 9.39 11.45
C GLN A 338 -20.40 7.96 11.78
N ILE A 339 -19.70 7.75 12.91
CA ILE A 339 -19.35 6.42 13.42
C ILE A 339 -20.63 5.58 13.59
N GLY A 340 -21.63 6.09 14.32
CA GLY A 340 -22.89 5.38 14.55
C GLY A 340 -23.65 5.11 13.24
N PHE A 341 -23.62 6.03 12.28
CA PHE A 341 -24.20 5.82 10.96
C PHE A 341 -23.51 4.68 10.22
N ILE A 342 -22.17 4.67 10.16
CA ILE A 342 -21.41 3.61 9.47
C ILE A 342 -21.62 2.26 10.18
N GLU A 343 -21.61 2.22 11.52
CA GLU A 343 -21.82 0.99 12.30
C GLU A 343 -23.21 0.37 12.10
N ASN A 344 -24.23 1.21 11.87
CA ASN A 344 -25.60 0.77 11.59
C ASN A 344 -25.86 0.40 10.11
N ASN A 345 -24.89 0.66 9.21
CA ASN A 345 -25.02 0.41 7.78
C ASN A 345 -23.89 -0.50 7.26
N LYS A 346 -23.61 -1.56 8.00
CA LYS A 346 -22.72 -2.65 7.57
C LYS A 346 -23.36 -3.48 6.46
N LEU A 347 -22.54 -4.17 5.65
CA LEU A 347 -22.98 -5.03 4.55
C LEU A 347 -22.48 -6.47 4.69
#